data_AF-A0A6P0RVW9-F1
#
_entry.id   AF-A0A6P0RVW9-F1
#
_cell.length_a   1.000
_cell.length_b   1.000
_cell.length_c   1.000
_cell.angle_alpha   90.00
_cell.angle_beta   90.00
_cell.angle_gamma   90.00
#
_symmetry.space_group_name_H-M   'P 1'
#
loop_
_entity.id
_entity.type
_entity.pdbx_description
1 polymer ?
#
loop_
_entity_poly.entity_id
_entity_poly.type
_entity_poly.pdbx_seq_one_letter_code
_entity_poly.pdbx_strand_id
1 'polypeptide(L)'
;MQVTISYEEGNEQDGYRFTLEIRKANGVITRSRENWLPPNPGLIQSCQHCRKLSIELHQKQHRLRLEKLDDGEAKSPIPPPPDNELQRLLERHALAIEQRNDLMNKWLNSPRFHNVKQAILDYSTERDEIVVLIRTNRDLQPLPWSAWDLAQRRPELEFSRLPLENE
;
A
#
# COMPACT_ATOMS: atom_id res chain seq x y z
N MET A 1 2.70 -11.83 19.06
CA MET A 1 3.22 -10.48 19.33
C MET A 1 2.50 -9.45 18.45
N GLN A 2 2.37 -8.20 18.88
CA GLN A 2 1.80 -7.12 18.08
C GLN A 2 2.76 -5.94 17.97
N VAL A 3 2.96 -5.43 16.75
CA VAL A 3 3.67 -4.19 16.46
C VAL A 3 2.65 -3.17 15.98
N THR A 4 2.70 -1.94 16.46
CA THR A 4 1.81 -0.86 16.05
C THR A 4 2.63 0.35 15.63
N ILE A 5 2.40 0.84 14.41
CA ILE A 5 3.02 2.05 13.87
C ILE A 5 1.92 3.09 13.71
N SER A 6 2.00 4.19 14.45
CA SER A 6 0.98 5.23 14.47
C SER A 6 1.50 6.53 13.85
N TYR A 7 0.87 7.00 12.79
CA TYR A 7 1.26 8.19 12.02
C TYR A 7 0.43 9.41 12.44
N GLU A 8 0.75 10.00 13.59
CA GLU A 8 -0.12 10.94 14.32
C GLU A 8 -0.17 12.34 13.69
N GLU A 9 0.93 12.83 13.11
CA GLU A 9 1.04 14.19 12.58
C GLU A 9 1.82 14.24 11.26
N GLY A 10 1.59 15.29 10.48
CA GLY A 10 2.34 15.59 9.27
C GLY A 10 1.52 15.42 7.98
N ASN A 11 2.21 15.58 6.85
CA ASN A 11 1.62 15.53 5.50
C ASN A 11 2.69 15.11 4.48
N GLU A 12 2.30 14.99 3.21
CA GLU A 12 3.20 14.54 2.16
C GLU A 12 4.34 15.52 1.81
N GLN A 13 4.21 16.79 2.16
CA GLN A 13 5.19 17.86 1.92
C GLN A 13 6.21 18.01 3.04
N ASP A 14 5.77 17.81 4.29
CA ASP A 14 6.60 17.98 5.49
C ASP A 14 7.12 16.65 6.06
N GLY A 15 6.53 15.54 5.63
CA GLY A 15 6.77 14.21 6.19
C GLY A 15 5.79 13.89 7.31
N TYR A 16 5.95 12.71 7.91
CA TYR A 16 5.02 12.19 8.92
C TYR A 16 5.75 11.83 10.21
N ARG A 17 5.27 12.36 11.32
CA ARG A 17 5.66 11.92 12.66
C ARG A 17 4.98 10.58 12.93
N PHE A 18 5.72 9.64 13.50
CA PHE A 18 5.16 8.37 13.89
C PHE A 18 5.73 7.84 15.20
N THR A 19 4.93 7.02 15.88
CA THR A 19 5.32 6.27 17.06
C THR A 19 5.31 4.77 16.76
N LEU A 20 6.21 4.02 17.41
CA LEU A 20 6.29 2.56 17.30
C LEU A 20 6.03 1.95 18.67
N GLU A 21 5.05 1.07 18.75
CA GLU A 21 4.70 0.31 19.95
C GLU A 21 4.83 -1.17 19.68
N ILE A 22 5.52 -1.90 20.56
CA ILE A 22 5.71 -3.34 20.46
C ILE A 22 5.13 -3.96 21.70
N ARG A 23 4.04 -4.71 21.54
CA ARG A 23 3.35 -5.43 22.60
C ARG A 23 3.69 -6.91 22.50
N LYS A 24 4.44 -7.41 23.49
CA LYS A 24 4.80 -8.82 23.62
C LYS A 24 3.62 -9.65 24.13
N ALA A 25 3.70 -10.97 24.00
CA ALA A 25 2.66 -11.91 24.45
C ALA A 25 2.36 -11.82 25.96
N ASN A 26 3.35 -11.47 26.77
CA ASN A 26 3.22 -11.26 28.21
C ASN A 26 2.63 -9.88 28.60
N GLY A 27 2.22 -9.07 27.63
CA GLY A 27 1.64 -7.74 27.85
C GLY A 27 2.67 -6.62 28.03
N VAL A 28 3.98 -6.91 28.01
CA VAL A 28 5.01 -5.87 28.08
C VAL A 28 4.96 -5.02 26.81
N ILE A 29 4.89 -3.70 26.99
CA ILE A 29 4.88 -2.72 25.91
C ILE A 29 6.22 -1.99 25.87
N THR A 30 6.92 -2.11 24.74
CA THR A 30 8.10 -1.30 24.44
C THR A 30 7.69 -0.23 23.44
N ARG A 31 7.76 1.04 23.84
CA ARG A 31 7.46 2.18 22.96
C ARG A 31 8.76 2.84 22.52
N SER A 32 8.95 2.97 21.21
CA SER A 32 10.01 3.78 20.63
C SER A 32 9.69 5.26 20.81
N ARG A 33 10.74 6.09 20.91
CA ARG A 33 10.61 7.55 20.83
C ARG A 33 9.93 7.96 19.53
N GLU A 34 9.42 9.18 19.50
CA GLU A 34 8.90 9.79 18.28
C GLU A 34 9.94 9.77 17.16
N ASN A 35 9.52 9.28 16.00
CA ASN A 35 10.32 9.22 14.80
C ASN A 35 9.65 10.01 13.68
N TRP A 36 10.38 10.24 12.61
CA TRP A 36 9.93 11.04 11.47
C TRP A 36 10.22 10.33 10.16
N LEU A 37 9.21 10.12 9.34
CA LEU A 37 9.35 9.76 7.95
C LEU A 37 9.53 11.02 7.10
N PRO A 38 10.49 11.04 6.16
CA PRO A 38 10.70 12.20 5.31
C PRO A 38 9.50 12.43 4.39
N PRO A 39 9.33 13.64 3.83
CA PRO A 39 8.30 13.89 2.84
C PRO A 39 8.47 13.04 1.58
N ASN A 40 7.36 12.67 0.97
CA ASN A 40 7.34 11.92 -0.29
C ASN A 40 6.05 12.19 -1.09
N PRO A 41 5.91 13.40 -1.65
CA PRO A 41 4.72 13.75 -2.44
C PRO A 41 4.58 12.88 -3.69
N GLY A 42 5.70 12.41 -4.24
CA GLY A 42 5.71 11.49 -5.40
C GLY A 42 5.00 10.16 -5.13
N LEU A 43 5.07 9.64 -3.90
CA LEU A 43 4.37 8.41 -3.53
C LEU A 43 2.85 8.60 -3.53
N ILE A 44 2.35 9.71 -2.99
CA ILE A 44 0.91 10.01 -2.98
C ILE A 44 0.40 10.21 -4.42
N GLN A 45 1.13 10.96 -5.24
CA GLN A 45 0.81 11.14 -6.67
C GLN A 45 0.78 9.79 -7.40
N SER A 46 1.75 8.91 -7.13
CA SER A 46 1.80 7.57 -7.72
C SER A 46 0.60 6.71 -7.29
N CYS A 47 0.17 6.80 -6.03
CA CYS A 47 -1.05 6.13 -5.55
C CYS A 47 -2.31 6.64 -6.27
N GLN A 48 -2.43 7.95 -6.45
CA GLN A 48 -3.53 8.55 -7.20
C GLN A 48 -3.52 8.10 -8.67
N HIS A 49 -2.35 8.03 -9.29
CA HIS A 49 -2.18 7.55 -10.65
C HIS A 49 -2.60 6.08 -10.80
N CYS A 50 -2.14 5.20 -9.91
CA CYS A 50 -2.55 3.80 -9.85
C CYS A 50 -4.07 3.64 -9.71
N ARG A 51 -4.69 4.45 -8.85
CA ARG A 51 -6.15 4.44 -8.65
C ARG A 51 -6.89 4.81 -9.93
N LYS A 52 -6.46 5.86 -10.65
CA LYS A 52 -7.05 6.26 -11.93
C LYS A 52 -7.00 5.13 -12.95
N LEU A 53 -5.83 4.51 -13.12
CA LEU A 53 -5.66 3.38 -14.06
C LEU A 53 -6.50 2.15 -13.64
N SER A 54 -6.63 1.88 -12.34
CA SER A 54 -7.46 0.77 -11.85
C SER A 54 -8.93 0.97 -12.18
N ILE A 55 -9.43 2.22 -12.05
CA ILE A 55 -10.81 2.58 -12.41
C ILE A 55 -11.02 2.44 -13.92
N GLU A 56 -10.10 2.95 -14.73
CA GLU A 56 -10.16 2.85 -16.20
C GLU A 56 -10.17 1.39 -16.65
N LEU A 57 -9.31 0.55 -16.07
CA LEU A 57 -9.23 -0.87 -16.37
C LEU A 57 -10.53 -1.60 -16.01
N HIS A 58 -11.07 -1.34 -14.82
CA HIS A 58 -12.33 -1.91 -14.36
C HIS A 58 -13.49 -1.54 -15.30
N GLN A 59 -13.60 -0.26 -15.67
CA GLN A 59 -14.63 0.22 -16.60
C GLN A 59 -14.51 -0.43 -17.98
N LYS A 60 -13.29 -0.57 -18.49
CA LYS A 60 -13.04 -1.19 -19.80
C LYS A 60 -13.39 -2.68 -19.79
N GLN A 61 -12.97 -3.41 -18.76
CA GLN A 61 -13.33 -4.82 -18.60
C GLN A 61 -14.85 -5.01 -18.46
N HIS A 62 -15.53 -4.13 -17.73
CA HIS A 62 -16.98 -4.17 -17.61
C HIS A 62 -17.67 -3.95 -18.95
N ARG A 63 -17.24 -2.96 -19.74
CA ARG A 63 -17.77 -2.70 -21.09
C ARG A 63 -17.63 -3.91 -22.01
N LEU A 64 -16.43 -4.49 -22.08
CA LEU A 64 -16.16 -5.68 -22.89
C LEU A 64 -17.00 -6.89 -22.47
N ARG A 65 -17.34 -7.02 -21.18
CA ARG A 65 -18.25 -8.08 -20.70
C ARG A 65 -19.69 -7.86 -21.17
N LEU A 66 -20.17 -6.62 -21.15
CA LEU A 66 -21.52 -6.29 -21.63
C LEU A 66 -21.65 -6.50 -23.14
N GLU A 67 -20.62 -6.15 -23.91
CA GLU A 67 -20.59 -6.34 -25.37
C GLU A 67 -20.72 -7.82 -25.75
N LYS A 68 -20.07 -8.73 -25.01
CA LYS A 68 -20.14 -10.18 -25.21
C LYS A 68 -21.49 -10.82 -24.85
N LEU A 69 -22.32 -10.15 -24.05
CA LEU A 69 -23.64 -10.65 -23.66
C LEU A 69 -24.73 -10.25 -24.65
N ASP A 70 -24.45 -9.28 -25.51
CA ASP A 70 -25.40 -8.62 -26.42
C ASP A 70 -25.17 -9.05 -27.88
N ASP A 71 -24.61 -10.25 -28.08
CA ASP A 71 -24.41 -10.91 -29.39
C ASP A 71 -25.68 -11.63 -29.90
N GLY A 72 -26.82 -11.40 -29.24
CA GLY A 72 -28.15 -11.74 -29.75
C GLY A 72 -28.79 -10.52 -30.40
N GLU A 73 -28.83 -10.50 -31.73
CA GLU A 73 -29.45 -9.49 -32.61
C GLU A 73 -28.56 -8.29 -33.06
N ALA A 74 -28.07 -8.43 -34.30
CA ALA A 74 -27.70 -7.39 -35.26
C ALA A 74 -26.97 -6.13 -34.73
N LYS A 75 -25.63 -6.16 -34.70
CA LYS A 75 -24.83 -4.95 -34.52
C LYS A 75 -24.12 -4.50 -35.80
N SER A 76 -24.34 -3.21 -36.08
CA SER A 76 -23.59 -2.33 -36.98
C SER A 76 -22.07 -2.56 -36.90
N PRO A 77 -21.30 -2.41 -37.99
CA PRO A 77 -19.87 -2.73 -38.03
C PRO A 77 -19.05 -1.65 -37.31
N ILE A 78 -19.12 -1.61 -35.98
CA ILE A 78 -18.11 -0.94 -35.18
C ILE A 78 -16.96 -1.96 -35.06
N PRO A 79 -15.77 -1.69 -35.62
CA PRO A 79 -14.65 -2.59 -35.48
C PRO A 79 -14.32 -2.76 -33.99
N PRO A 80 -14.00 -3.98 -33.54
CA PRO A 80 -13.59 -4.19 -32.15
C PRO A 80 -12.42 -3.25 -31.84
N PRO A 81 -12.39 -2.62 -30.65
CA PRO A 81 -11.21 -1.89 -30.23
C PRO A 81 -10.03 -2.85 -30.32
N PRO A 82 -8.90 -2.45 -30.93
CA PRO A 82 -7.80 -3.37 -31.16
C PRO A 82 -7.34 -3.92 -29.81
N ASP A 83 -7.17 -5.24 -29.71
CA ASP A 83 -6.71 -5.96 -28.50
C ASP A 83 -5.51 -5.28 -27.82
N ASN A 84 -4.72 -4.54 -28.60
CA ASN A 84 -3.63 -3.67 -28.18
C ASN A 84 -4.01 -2.63 -27.10
N GLU A 85 -5.23 -2.11 -27.06
CA GLU A 85 -5.56 -1.01 -26.14
C GLU A 85 -5.86 -1.50 -24.71
N LEU A 86 -6.52 -2.66 -24.55
CA LEU A 86 -6.66 -3.29 -23.23
C LEU A 86 -5.28 -3.76 -22.73
N GLN A 87 -4.49 -4.37 -23.62
CA GLN A 87 -3.15 -4.82 -23.31
C GLN A 87 -2.24 -3.66 -22.85
N ARG A 88 -2.23 -2.54 -23.58
CA ARG A 88 -1.50 -1.32 -23.19
C ARG A 88 -1.98 -0.75 -21.86
N LEU A 89 -3.26 -0.86 -21.54
CA LEU A 89 -3.78 -0.40 -20.25
C LEU A 89 -3.32 -1.31 -19.09
N LEU A 90 -3.34 -2.63 -19.30
CA LEU A 90 -2.79 -3.59 -18.34
C LEU A 90 -1.30 -3.35 -18.08
N GLU A 91 -0.52 -3.14 -19.14
CA GLU A 91 0.93 -2.85 -19.04
C GLU A 91 1.19 -1.54 -18.30
N ARG A 92 0.47 -0.46 -18.63
CA ARG A 92 0.57 0.82 -17.92
C ARG A 92 0.20 0.68 -16.45
N HIS A 93 -0.83 -0.10 -16.13
CA HIS A 93 -1.28 -0.34 -14.76
C HIS A 93 -0.25 -1.14 -13.96
N ALA A 94 0.32 -2.20 -14.56
CA ALA A 94 1.38 -3.00 -13.94
C ALA A 94 2.63 -2.14 -13.65
N LEU A 95 3.09 -1.36 -14.62
CA LEU A 95 4.23 -0.46 -14.44
C LEU A 95 3.98 0.59 -13.35
N ALA A 96 2.77 1.16 -13.30
CA ALA A 96 2.41 2.13 -12.26
C ALA A 96 2.44 1.49 -10.86
N ILE A 97 1.95 0.25 -10.72
CA ILE A 97 2.01 -0.51 -9.47
C ILE A 97 3.46 -0.75 -9.04
N GLU A 98 4.33 -1.17 -9.95
CA GLU A 98 5.76 -1.38 -9.69
C GLU A 98 6.42 -0.09 -9.20
N GLN A 99 6.28 1.00 -9.96
CA GLN A 99 6.83 2.31 -9.60
C GLN A 99 6.35 2.80 -8.22
N ARG A 100 5.06 2.62 -7.92
CA ARG A 100 4.49 2.97 -6.61
C ARG A 100 5.13 2.15 -5.50
N ASN A 101 5.28 0.85 -5.70
CA ASN A 101 5.86 -0.05 -4.71
C ASN A 101 7.34 0.28 -4.48
N ASP A 102 8.09 0.63 -5.53
CA ASP A 102 9.49 1.06 -5.42
C ASP A 102 9.61 2.37 -4.63
N LEU A 103 8.77 3.37 -4.92
CA LEU A 103 8.73 4.62 -4.19
C LEU A 103 8.42 4.40 -2.72
N MET A 104 7.47 3.52 -2.42
CA MET A 104 7.10 3.15 -1.05
C MET A 104 8.24 2.44 -0.33
N ASN A 105 8.89 1.48 -0.98
CA ASN A 105 9.99 0.75 -0.37
C ASN A 105 11.23 1.64 -0.17
N LYS A 106 11.52 2.56 -1.09
CA LYS A 106 12.56 3.56 -0.90
C LYS A 106 12.26 4.48 0.29
N TRP A 107 10.99 4.83 0.48
CA TRP A 107 10.53 5.66 1.59
C TRP A 107 10.65 4.95 2.94
N LEU A 108 10.17 3.71 3.04
CA LEU A 108 10.23 2.89 4.26
C LEU A 108 11.63 2.33 4.54
N ASN A 109 12.54 2.31 3.58
CA ASN A 109 13.96 2.01 3.81
C ASN A 109 14.81 3.28 4.06
N SER A 110 14.17 4.45 4.26
CA SER A 110 14.90 5.66 4.62
C SER A 110 15.62 5.49 5.97
N PRO A 111 16.77 6.16 6.19
CA PRO A 111 17.53 6.01 7.43
C PRO A 111 16.71 6.27 8.71
N ARG A 112 15.74 7.18 8.64
CA ARG A 112 14.86 7.50 9.79
C ARG A 112 13.83 6.42 10.10
N PHE A 113 13.54 5.52 9.17
CA PHE A 113 12.60 4.41 9.37
C PHE A 113 13.29 3.05 9.52
N HIS A 114 14.59 2.97 9.24
CA HIS A 114 15.35 1.72 9.30
C HIS A 114 15.25 1.01 10.66
N ASN A 115 15.26 1.78 11.76
CA ASN A 115 15.12 1.23 13.12
C ASN A 115 13.80 0.49 13.34
N VAL A 116 12.72 0.91 12.66
CA VAL A 116 11.41 0.24 12.75
C VAL A 116 11.48 -1.14 12.11
N LYS A 117 12.02 -1.20 10.89
CA LYS A 117 12.22 -2.46 10.16
C LYS A 117 13.10 -3.40 10.96
N GLN A 118 14.21 -2.91 11.49
CA GLN A 118 15.13 -3.71 12.29
C GLN A 118 14.46 -4.21 13.56
N ALA A 119 13.73 -3.35 14.29
CA ALA A 119 12.99 -3.77 15.47
C ALA A 119 12.00 -4.89 15.14
N ILE A 120 11.20 -4.76 14.08
CA ILE A 120 10.26 -5.83 13.69
C ILE A 120 11.00 -7.13 13.40
N LEU A 121 12.13 -7.08 12.69
CA LEU A 121 12.94 -8.26 12.36
C LEU A 121 13.58 -8.90 13.60
N ASP A 122 14.09 -8.10 14.53
CA ASP A 122 14.74 -8.58 15.75
C ASP A 122 13.76 -9.38 16.60
N TYR A 123 12.54 -8.85 16.79
CA TYR A 123 11.50 -9.54 17.54
C TYR A 123 10.87 -10.71 16.77
N SER A 124 11.08 -10.79 15.45
CA SER A 124 10.58 -11.87 14.61
C SER A 124 11.46 -13.13 14.62
N THR A 125 12.56 -13.13 15.35
CA THR A 125 13.35 -14.35 15.59
C THR A 125 12.71 -15.28 16.64
N GLU A 126 11.84 -14.74 17.50
CA GLU A 126 10.98 -15.52 18.39
C GLU A 126 9.83 -16.12 17.54
N ARG A 127 9.49 -17.41 17.68
CA ARG A 127 8.50 -18.15 16.85
C ARG A 127 7.05 -17.65 16.99
N ASP A 128 6.87 -16.42 17.45
CA ASP A 128 5.57 -15.81 17.67
C ASP A 128 5.01 -15.30 16.33
N GLU A 129 3.72 -15.51 16.11
CA GLU A 129 2.98 -14.79 15.08
C GLU A 129 3.04 -13.29 15.37
N ILE A 130 3.33 -12.48 14.35
CA ILE A 130 3.49 -11.04 14.48
C ILE A 130 2.47 -10.34 13.62
N VAL A 131 1.62 -9.57 14.30
CA VAL A 131 0.66 -8.70 13.64
C VAL A 131 1.24 -7.29 13.61
N VAL A 132 1.36 -6.72 12.41
CA VAL A 132 1.78 -5.33 12.18
C VAL A 132 0.54 -4.48 11.94
N LEU A 133 0.19 -3.66 12.92
CA LEU A 133 -0.88 -2.68 12.85
C LEU A 133 -0.33 -1.34 12.37
N ILE A 134 -0.90 -0.83 11.29
CA ILE A 134 -0.57 0.47 10.72
C ILE A 134 -1.74 1.42 11.00
N ARG A 135 -1.57 2.35 11.95
CA ARG A 135 -2.56 3.39 12.26
C ARG A 135 -2.21 4.65 11.48
N THR A 136 -3.04 5.01 10.50
CA THR A 136 -2.74 6.10 9.57
C THR A 136 -3.85 7.12 9.44
N ASN A 137 -3.45 8.34 9.11
CA ASN A 137 -4.35 9.40 8.66
C ASN A 137 -4.88 9.10 7.25
N ARG A 138 -5.81 9.91 6.75
CA ARG A 138 -6.46 9.70 5.44
C ARG A 138 -5.48 9.68 4.26
N ASP A 139 -4.38 10.41 4.34
CA ASP A 139 -3.42 10.55 3.24
C ASP A 139 -2.61 9.27 3.01
N LEU A 140 -2.36 8.53 4.10
CA LEU A 140 -1.58 7.29 4.08
C LEU A 140 -2.44 6.01 3.99
N GLN A 141 -3.76 6.11 4.15
CA GLN A 141 -4.69 4.97 3.95
C GLN A 141 -4.59 4.30 2.56
N PRO A 142 -4.38 5.03 1.45
CA PRO A 142 -4.27 4.42 0.12
C PRO A 142 -2.99 3.61 -0.12
N LEU A 143 -2.01 3.66 0.79
CA LEU A 143 -0.73 3.00 0.59
C LEU A 143 -0.88 1.46 0.62
N PRO A 144 -0.19 0.75 -0.28
CA PRO A 144 -0.21 -0.71 -0.33
C PRO A 144 0.74 -1.28 0.73
N TRP A 145 0.38 -1.21 2.01
CA TRP A 145 1.25 -1.68 3.12
C TRP A 145 1.76 -3.12 2.95
N SER A 146 0.98 -3.99 2.31
CA SER A 146 1.37 -5.36 1.95
C SER A 146 2.49 -5.46 0.90
N ALA A 147 2.78 -4.38 0.16
CA ALA A 147 3.86 -4.30 -0.81
C ALA A 147 5.18 -3.80 -0.19
N TRP A 148 5.20 -3.54 1.11
CA TRP A 148 6.44 -3.29 1.83
C TRP A 148 7.33 -4.55 1.76
N ASP A 149 8.59 -4.39 1.39
CA ASP A 149 9.60 -5.44 1.26
C ASP A 149 9.75 -6.31 2.53
N LEU A 150 9.35 -5.78 3.69
CA LEU A 150 9.26 -6.53 4.93
C LEU A 150 8.28 -7.71 4.82
N ALA A 151 7.11 -7.51 4.20
CA ALA A 151 6.12 -8.56 3.96
C ALA A 151 6.63 -9.66 3.03
N GLN A 152 7.50 -9.31 2.07
CA GLN A 152 8.13 -10.28 1.18
C GLN A 152 9.18 -11.13 1.91
N ARG A 153 9.92 -10.50 2.84
CA ARG A 153 10.97 -11.18 3.63
C ARG A 153 10.39 -12.05 4.75
N ARG A 154 9.22 -11.69 5.27
CA ARG A 154 8.51 -12.36 6.36
C ARG A 154 7.03 -12.51 5.98
N PRO A 155 6.68 -13.52 5.14
CA PRO A 155 5.31 -13.71 4.66
C PRO A 155 4.31 -14.06 5.76
N GLU A 156 4.78 -14.46 6.94
CA GLU A 156 3.97 -14.69 8.14
C GLU A 156 3.52 -13.40 8.84
N LEU A 157 4.02 -12.23 8.43
CA LEU A 157 3.56 -10.95 8.98
C LEU A 157 2.18 -10.61 8.46
N GLU A 158 1.25 -10.39 9.38
CA GLU A 158 -0.08 -9.88 9.03
C GLU A 158 -0.11 -8.36 9.12
N PHE A 159 -0.38 -7.71 7.99
CA PHE A 159 -0.55 -6.25 7.93
C PHE A 159 -2.02 -5.88 8.04
N SER A 160 -2.37 -5.15 9.10
CA SER A 160 -3.70 -4.57 9.28
C SER A 160 -3.64 -3.06 9.32
N ARG A 161 -4.57 -2.41 8.63
CA ARG A 161 -4.72 -0.95 8.60
C ARG A 161 -5.81 -0.55 9.56
N LEU A 162 -5.53 0.46 10.38
CA LEU A 162 -6.50 1.06 11.28
C LEU A 162 -6.53 2.58 11.02
N PRO A 163 -7.71 3.22 11.06
CA PRO A 163 -7.75 4.67 11.11
C PRO A 163 -7.11 5.14 12.44
N LEU A 164 -6.52 6.33 12.43
CA LEU A 164 -6.34 7.07 13.68
C LEU A 164 -7.74 7.38 14.21
N GLU A 165 -8.03 6.94 15.42
CA GLU A 165 -9.27 7.33 16.10
C GLU A 165 -9.14 8.81 16.41
N ASN A 166 -10.12 9.60 15.97
CA ASN A 166 -10.26 10.96 16.46
C ASN A 166 -10.73 10.83 17.91
N GLU A 167 -9.89 11.19 18.88
CA GLU A 167 -10.37 11.58 20.21
C GLU A 167 -11.27 12.82 20.12
#